data_AF-X1M4W3-F1
#
_entry.id   AF-X1M4W3-F1
#
_cell.length_a   1.000
_cell.length_b   1.000
_cell.length_c   1.000
_cell.angle_alpha   90.00
_cell.angle_beta   90.00
_cell.angle_gamma   90.00
#
_symmetry.space_group_name_H-M   'P 1'
#
loop_
_entity.id
_entity.type
_entity.pdbx_description
1 polymer ?
#
loop_
_entity_poly.entity_id
_entity_poly.type
_entity_poly.pdbx_seq_one_letter_code
_entity_poly.pdbx_strand_id
1 'polypeptide(L)'
;MGELKELFSPEQELINEGTLEIKDIAKLSDLHVALFKESLDEKPDYDTIPGHPVYTYLQENLEIANLIRRIRTAQGDEKLSLFKQLSQVEVHYARKENQVFPILEKIGISGPPQVMWAVHDKIRAGLKTEKIEEIESVLVQVEDMIYKEEHILIPMIMEGFEESNWLSVRDGEEEIGYAFGVTPGTKWKPISASDVHMPVEDKSIGDKLNLTVGNLSKEQINIMLKTLPVDITFVDDKDEVAYYSDTEDRIFPRSKGIIGR
;
A
#
# COMPACT_ATOMS: atom_id res chain seq x y z
N MET A 1 -6.24 1.14 -11.58
CA MET A 1 -6.40 -0.33 -11.51
C MET A 1 -6.11 -0.97 -12.87
N GLY A 2 -5.91 -0.18 -13.94
CA GLY A 2 -5.72 -0.67 -15.31
C GLY A 2 -4.30 -1.15 -15.58
N GLU A 3 -3.29 -0.29 -15.38
CA GLU A 3 -1.94 -0.54 -15.90
C GLU A 3 -1.21 -1.73 -15.25
N LEU A 4 -1.20 -1.84 -13.91
CA LEU A 4 -0.56 -2.99 -13.23
C LEU A 4 -1.34 -4.29 -13.43
N LYS A 5 -2.68 -4.22 -13.47
CA LYS A 5 -3.49 -5.43 -13.69
C LYS A 5 -3.37 -5.94 -15.13
N GLU A 6 -3.28 -5.04 -16.11
CA GLU A 6 -2.96 -5.37 -17.51
C GLU A 6 -1.53 -5.89 -17.67
N LEU A 7 -0.57 -5.39 -16.88
CA LEU A 7 0.81 -5.86 -16.94
C LEU A 7 0.96 -7.33 -16.53
N PHE A 8 0.22 -7.76 -15.50
CA PHE A 8 0.30 -9.12 -14.96
C PHE A 8 -0.87 -10.03 -15.35
N SER A 9 -1.82 -9.54 -16.15
CA SER A 9 -2.94 -10.36 -16.64
C SER A 9 -2.48 -11.52 -17.54
N PRO A 10 -1.46 -11.37 -18.41
CA PRO A 10 -1.03 -12.48 -19.27
C PRO A 10 -0.47 -13.65 -18.45
N GLU A 11 0.30 -13.39 -17.40
CA GLU A 11 0.80 -14.43 -16.49
C GLU A 11 -0.34 -15.11 -15.75
N GLN A 12 -1.36 -14.35 -15.34
CA GLN A 12 -2.54 -14.88 -14.67
C GLN A 12 -3.35 -15.79 -15.61
N GLU A 13 -3.49 -15.43 -16.89
CA GLU A 13 -4.14 -16.25 -17.91
C GLU A 13 -3.35 -17.54 -18.18
N LEU A 14 -2.02 -17.45 -18.32
CA LEU A 14 -1.15 -18.61 -18.53
C LEU A 14 -1.17 -19.60 -17.36
N ILE A 15 -1.29 -19.11 -16.12
CA ILE A 15 -1.51 -19.94 -14.93
C ILE A 15 -2.87 -20.63 -15.00
N ASN A 16 -3.93 -19.88 -15.32
CA ASN A 16 -5.30 -20.40 -15.39
C ASN A 16 -5.47 -21.46 -16.49
N GLU A 17 -4.73 -21.32 -17.61
CA GLU A 17 -4.72 -22.26 -18.72
C GLU A 17 -3.80 -23.48 -18.48
N GLY A 18 -2.97 -23.46 -17.44
CA GLY A 18 -2.05 -24.54 -17.09
C GLY A 18 -0.95 -24.79 -18.13
N THR A 19 -0.68 -23.82 -19.00
CA THR A 19 0.23 -23.94 -20.15
C THR A 19 1.71 -23.77 -19.78
N LEU A 20 2.01 -23.15 -18.63
CA LEU A 20 3.38 -22.97 -18.12
C LEU A 20 3.51 -23.38 -16.66
N GLU A 21 4.65 -23.98 -16.31
CA GLU A 21 4.99 -24.25 -14.91
C GLU A 21 5.41 -22.94 -14.19
N ILE A 22 5.14 -22.85 -12.88
CA ILE A 22 5.45 -21.67 -12.04
C ILE A 22 6.91 -21.20 -12.20
N LYS A 23 7.84 -22.14 -12.39
CA LYS A 23 9.26 -21.86 -12.59
C LYS A 23 9.56 -21.09 -13.89
N ASP A 24 8.75 -21.28 -14.93
CA ASP A 24 8.90 -20.65 -16.24
C ASP A 24 8.18 -19.29 -16.25
N ILE A 25 7.08 -19.17 -15.50
CA ILE A 25 6.41 -17.90 -15.22
C ILE A 25 7.30 -16.95 -14.41
N ALA A 26 8.05 -17.46 -13.43
CA ALA A 26 9.01 -16.64 -12.68
C ALA A 26 10.07 -15.99 -13.59
N LYS A 27 10.54 -16.70 -14.62
CA LYS A 27 11.50 -16.15 -15.60
C LYS A 27 10.87 -15.11 -16.52
N LEU A 28 9.60 -15.29 -16.88
CA LEU A 28 8.82 -14.29 -17.63
C LEU A 28 8.61 -13.03 -16.80
N SER A 29 8.30 -13.18 -15.50
CA SER A 29 8.20 -12.07 -14.56
C SER A 29 9.52 -11.30 -14.46
N ASP A 30 10.67 -11.98 -14.36
CA ASP A 30 11.98 -11.31 -14.33
C ASP A 30 12.25 -10.53 -15.64
N LEU A 31 11.83 -11.05 -16.79
CA LEU A 31 11.95 -10.36 -18.09
C LEU A 31 11.03 -9.13 -18.17
N HIS A 32 9.79 -9.23 -17.69
CA HIS A 32 8.84 -8.11 -17.68
C HIS A 32 9.28 -7.00 -16.73
N VAL A 33 9.74 -7.35 -15.52
CA VAL A 33 10.32 -6.36 -14.60
C VAL A 33 11.52 -5.66 -15.22
N ALA A 34 12.39 -6.38 -15.93
CA ALA A 34 13.51 -5.78 -16.63
C ALA A 34 13.08 -4.88 -17.81
N LEU A 35 12.00 -5.22 -18.51
CA LEU A 35 11.48 -4.47 -19.66
C LEU A 35 10.72 -3.19 -19.25
N PHE A 36 9.99 -3.25 -18.14
CA PHE A 36 9.16 -2.15 -17.64
C PHE A 36 9.79 -1.38 -16.48
N LYS A 37 11.06 -1.64 -16.19
CA LYS A 37 11.81 -1.00 -15.09
C LYS A 37 11.74 0.53 -15.13
N GLU A 38 11.90 1.13 -16.32
CA GLU A 38 11.83 2.58 -16.50
C GLU A 38 10.43 3.16 -16.19
N SER A 39 9.36 2.38 -16.40
CA SER A 39 7.98 2.78 -16.07
C SER A 39 7.61 2.50 -14.62
N LEU A 40 8.25 1.50 -13.99
CA LEU A 40 8.05 1.14 -12.59
C LEU A 40 8.88 2.00 -11.63
N ASP A 41 9.98 2.61 -12.11
CA ASP A 41 10.86 3.47 -11.30
C ASP A 41 10.22 4.83 -10.91
N GLU A 42 9.03 5.16 -11.43
CA GLU A 42 8.19 6.24 -10.87
C GLU A 42 7.64 5.79 -9.50
N LYS A 43 8.41 6.05 -8.45
CA LYS A 43 8.03 5.74 -7.07
C LYS A 43 6.73 6.47 -6.71
N PRO A 44 5.65 5.76 -6.36
CA PRO A 44 4.54 6.40 -5.67
C PRO A 44 5.06 6.79 -4.28
N ASP A 45 5.01 8.07 -3.94
CA ASP A 45 5.32 8.53 -2.59
C ASP A 45 4.15 8.11 -1.68
N TYR A 46 4.21 6.87 -1.19
CA TYR A 46 3.27 6.40 -0.20
C TYR A 46 3.61 7.07 1.12
N ASP A 47 2.97 8.21 1.38
CA ASP A 47 3.02 8.92 2.66
C ASP A 47 2.30 8.08 3.73
N THR A 48 2.94 6.98 4.12
CA THR A 48 2.40 6.02 5.08
C THR A 48 2.71 6.49 6.49
N ILE A 49 1.70 6.46 7.34
CA ILE A 49 1.84 6.87 8.74
C ILE A 49 2.20 5.67 9.63
N PRO A 50 3.04 5.86 10.67
CA PRO A 50 3.35 4.80 11.62
C PRO A 50 2.10 4.13 12.17
N GLY A 51 2.01 2.81 12.02
CA GLY A 51 0.88 1.98 12.41
C GLY A 51 0.16 1.37 11.22
N HIS A 52 0.33 1.91 10.01
CA HIS A 52 -0.21 1.30 8.79
C HIS A 52 0.64 0.08 8.41
N PRO A 53 0.08 -1.07 8.00
CA PRO A 53 0.88 -2.26 7.67
C PRO A 53 1.98 -2.01 6.61
N VAL A 54 1.69 -1.22 5.57
CA VAL A 54 2.69 -0.83 4.56
C VAL A 54 3.86 -0.04 5.14
N TYR A 55 3.61 0.83 6.14
CA TYR A 55 4.71 1.52 6.82
C TYR A 55 5.69 0.51 7.42
N THR A 56 5.16 -0.51 8.11
CA THR A 56 5.98 -1.57 8.71
C THR A 56 6.79 -2.33 7.65
N TYR A 57 6.17 -2.73 6.53
CA TYR A 57 6.89 -3.42 5.44
C TYR A 57 8.02 -2.57 4.86
N LEU A 58 7.79 -1.28 4.64
CA LEU A 58 8.82 -0.36 4.14
C LEU A 58 9.96 -0.16 5.14
N GLN A 59 9.67 -0.08 6.45
CA GLN A 59 10.71 0.01 7.47
C GLN A 59 11.55 -1.27 7.54
N GLU A 60 10.92 -2.45 7.44
CA GLU A 60 11.65 -3.72 7.40
C GLU A 60 12.52 -3.83 6.13
N ASN A 61 12.03 -3.41 4.96
CA ASN A 61 12.81 -3.36 3.72
C ASN A 61 14.03 -2.45 3.84
N LEU A 62 13.89 -1.31 4.50
CA LEU A 62 15.02 -0.43 4.80
C LEU A 62 16.07 -1.11 5.69
N GLU A 63 15.65 -1.80 6.75
CA GLU A 63 16.56 -2.52 7.64
C GLU A 63 17.24 -3.71 6.95
N ILE A 64 16.51 -4.43 6.09
CA ILE A 64 17.07 -5.49 5.23
C ILE A 64 18.16 -4.90 4.34
N ALA A 65 17.87 -3.81 3.62
CA ALA A 65 18.83 -3.16 2.73
C ALA A 65 20.08 -2.67 3.49
N ASN A 66 19.91 -2.11 4.68
CA ASN A 66 21.01 -1.68 5.55
C ASN A 66 21.87 -2.88 6.00
N LEU A 67 21.25 -4.00 6.37
CA LEU A 67 21.96 -5.23 6.74
C LEU A 67 22.75 -5.80 5.54
N ILE A 68 22.16 -5.82 4.34
CA ILE A 68 22.83 -6.27 3.11
C ILE A 68 24.09 -5.44 2.85
N ARG A 69 24.01 -4.11 2.98
CA ARG A 69 25.19 -3.22 2.85
C ARG A 69 26.29 -3.54 3.86
N ARG A 70 25.92 -3.87 5.10
CA ARG A 70 26.87 -4.30 6.15
C ARG A 70 27.49 -5.67 5.82
N ILE A 71 26.71 -6.64 5.34
CA ILE A 71 27.21 -7.96 4.93
C ILE A 71 28.24 -7.83 3.80
N ARG A 72 28.00 -6.95 2.81
CA ARG A 72 28.92 -6.74 1.68
C ARG A 72 30.25 -6.12 2.09
N THR A 73 30.25 -5.30 3.14
CA THR A 73 31.47 -4.64 3.64
C THR A 73 32.25 -5.49 4.63
N ALA A 74 31.60 -6.44 5.30
CA ALA A 74 32.23 -7.39 6.21
C ALA A 74 33.06 -8.47 5.49
N GLN A 75 33.95 -9.12 6.23
CA GLN A 75 34.83 -10.19 5.74
C GLN A 75 34.85 -11.39 6.70
N GLY A 76 35.22 -12.57 6.19
CA GLY A 76 35.40 -13.78 7.00
C GLY A 76 34.20 -14.12 7.89
N ASP A 77 34.47 -14.43 9.16
CA ASP A 77 33.45 -14.86 10.13
C ASP A 77 32.40 -13.78 10.42
N GLU A 78 32.76 -12.50 10.36
CA GLU A 78 31.81 -11.39 10.56
C GLU A 78 30.76 -11.38 9.45
N LYS A 79 31.18 -11.59 8.20
CA LYS A 79 30.27 -11.66 7.04
C LYS A 79 29.26 -12.80 7.22
N LEU A 80 29.73 -13.96 7.64
CA LEU A 80 28.86 -15.12 7.89
C LEU A 80 27.90 -14.87 9.07
N SER A 81 28.37 -14.23 10.14
CA SER A 81 27.54 -13.86 11.29
C SER A 81 26.41 -12.88 10.91
N LEU A 82 26.74 -11.82 10.16
CA LEU A 82 25.75 -10.87 9.66
C LEU A 82 24.79 -11.51 8.66
N PHE A 83 25.29 -12.41 7.80
CA PHE A 83 24.45 -13.17 6.87
C PHE A 83 23.47 -14.07 7.61
N LYS A 84 23.88 -14.73 8.70
CA LYS A 84 22.97 -15.51 9.54
C LYS A 84 21.86 -14.64 10.15
N GLN A 85 22.15 -13.39 10.50
CA GLN A 85 21.12 -12.44 10.99
C GLN A 85 20.07 -12.08 9.93
N LEU A 86 20.42 -12.15 8.64
CA LEU A 86 19.49 -11.89 7.52
C LEU A 86 18.34 -12.90 7.49
N SER A 87 18.48 -14.07 8.12
CA SER A 87 17.41 -15.08 8.24
C SER A 87 16.14 -14.56 8.93
N GLN A 88 16.22 -13.44 9.66
CA GLN A 88 15.04 -12.76 10.20
C GLN A 88 14.07 -12.27 9.12
N VAL A 89 14.51 -12.14 7.86
CA VAL A 89 13.62 -11.82 6.72
C VAL A 89 12.49 -12.84 6.56
N GLU A 90 12.65 -14.05 7.10
CA GLU A 90 11.60 -15.05 7.13
C GLU A 90 10.32 -14.55 7.81
N VAL A 91 10.44 -13.80 8.90
CA VAL A 91 9.28 -13.25 9.61
C VAL A 91 8.53 -12.27 8.72
N HIS A 92 9.27 -11.44 7.98
CA HIS A 92 8.71 -10.48 7.02
C HIS A 92 8.00 -11.19 5.84
N TYR A 93 8.59 -12.26 5.28
CA TYR A 93 7.97 -13.06 4.22
C TYR A 93 6.72 -13.79 4.71
N ALA A 94 6.82 -14.49 5.83
CA ALA A 94 5.71 -15.22 6.42
C ALA A 94 4.51 -14.30 6.69
N ARG A 95 4.75 -13.06 7.13
CA ARG A 95 3.66 -12.10 7.38
C ARG A 95 2.89 -11.77 6.11
N LYS A 96 3.57 -11.49 5.00
CA LYS A 96 2.91 -11.22 3.70
C LYS A 96 2.21 -12.44 3.15
N GLU A 97 2.85 -13.61 3.23
CA GLU A 97 2.32 -14.88 2.75
C GLU A 97 1.01 -15.28 3.44
N ASN A 98 0.89 -14.99 4.75
CA ASN A 98 -0.27 -15.40 5.53
C ASN A 98 -1.35 -14.32 5.65
N GLN A 99 -1.03 -13.04 5.37
CA GLN A 99 -1.97 -11.93 5.59
C GLN A 99 -2.31 -11.17 4.32
N VAL A 100 -1.33 -10.93 3.45
CA VAL A 100 -1.51 -10.10 2.26
C VAL A 100 -1.90 -10.96 1.06
N PHE A 101 -1.18 -12.05 0.82
CA PHE A 101 -1.41 -12.92 -0.33
C PHE A 101 -2.82 -13.54 -0.36
N PRO A 102 -3.39 -14.03 0.77
CA PRO A 102 -4.74 -14.58 0.75
C PRO A 102 -5.82 -13.54 0.45
N ILE A 103 -5.58 -12.26 0.76
CA ILE A 103 -6.50 -11.18 0.43
C ILE A 103 -6.43 -10.87 -1.07
N LEU A 104 -5.21 -10.78 -1.64
CA LEU A 104 -5.00 -10.62 -3.08
C LEU A 104 -5.69 -11.74 -3.88
N GLU A 105 -5.55 -12.98 -3.44
CA GLU A 105 -6.19 -14.13 -4.08
C GLU A 105 -7.72 -14.02 -4.05
N LYS A 106 -8.31 -13.59 -2.92
CA LYS A 106 -9.76 -13.36 -2.78
C LYS A 106 -10.29 -12.29 -3.72
N ILE A 107 -9.50 -11.26 -4.03
CA ILE A 107 -9.86 -10.22 -5.00
C ILE A 107 -9.45 -10.57 -6.45
N GLY A 108 -9.04 -11.82 -6.69
CA GLY A 108 -8.78 -12.37 -8.03
C GLY A 108 -7.36 -12.12 -8.55
N ILE A 109 -6.40 -11.81 -7.68
CA ILE A 109 -4.99 -11.60 -8.02
C ILE A 109 -4.15 -12.71 -7.39
N SER A 110 -3.72 -13.70 -8.16
CA SER A 110 -3.02 -14.89 -7.62
C SER A 110 -1.64 -15.14 -8.23
N GLY A 111 -1.40 -14.70 -9.48
CA GLY A 111 -0.11 -14.90 -10.16
C GLY A 111 1.07 -14.24 -9.45
N PRO A 112 1.05 -12.92 -9.20
CA PRO A 112 2.17 -12.24 -8.52
C PRO A 112 2.47 -12.81 -7.12
N PRO A 113 1.48 -13.03 -6.23
CA PRO A 113 1.71 -13.71 -4.95
C PRO A 113 2.40 -15.08 -5.06
N GLN A 114 1.95 -15.92 -6.00
CA GLN A 114 2.53 -17.26 -6.21
C GLN A 114 3.98 -17.20 -6.67
N VAL A 115 4.31 -16.27 -7.59
CA VAL A 115 5.68 -16.06 -8.06
C VAL A 115 6.57 -15.57 -6.91
N MET A 116 6.11 -14.59 -6.13
CA MET A 116 6.86 -14.08 -4.99
C MET A 116 7.13 -15.17 -3.95
N TRP A 117 6.13 -16.00 -3.62
CA TRP A 117 6.30 -17.15 -2.72
C TRP A 117 7.40 -18.10 -3.22
N ALA A 118 7.36 -18.48 -4.50
CA ALA A 118 8.37 -19.36 -5.07
C ALA A 118 9.79 -18.78 -5.00
N VAL A 119 9.92 -17.44 -5.07
CA VAL A 119 11.20 -16.76 -4.86
C VAL A 119 11.59 -16.73 -3.38
N HIS A 120 10.65 -16.50 -2.46
CA HIS A 120 10.91 -16.61 -1.02
C HIS A 120 11.47 -18.00 -0.66
N ASP A 121 10.92 -19.08 -1.23
CA ASP A 121 11.42 -20.44 -0.99
C ASP A 121 12.86 -20.66 -1.46
N LYS A 122 13.24 -20.04 -2.58
CA LYS A 122 14.63 -20.05 -3.06
C LYS A 122 15.55 -19.27 -2.12
N ILE A 123 15.12 -18.09 -1.67
CA ILE A 123 15.85 -17.27 -0.71
C ILE A 123 16.03 -18.02 0.61
N ARG A 124 14.97 -18.64 1.15
CA ARG A 124 15.01 -19.50 2.35
C ARG A 124 16.03 -20.63 2.23
N ALA A 125 16.09 -21.29 1.07
CA ALA A 125 17.07 -22.33 0.82
C ALA A 125 18.49 -21.74 0.81
N GLY A 126 18.68 -20.60 0.15
CA GLY A 126 19.97 -19.89 0.08
C GLY A 126 20.47 -19.39 1.43
N LEU A 127 19.59 -18.88 2.30
CA LEU A 127 19.94 -18.37 3.64
C LEU A 127 20.54 -19.44 4.57
N LYS A 128 20.38 -20.73 4.24
CA LYS A 128 20.98 -21.85 4.98
C LYS A 128 22.44 -22.12 4.60
N THR A 129 23.00 -21.43 3.60
CA THR A 129 24.38 -21.65 3.19
C THR A 129 25.37 -21.18 4.26
N GLU A 130 26.48 -21.92 4.37
CA GLU A 130 27.65 -21.54 5.15
C GLU A 130 28.84 -21.14 4.27
N LYS A 131 28.67 -21.16 2.94
CA LYS A 131 29.71 -20.83 1.97
C LYS A 131 29.68 -19.35 1.63
N ILE A 132 30.78 -18.65 1.91
CA ILE A 132 30.89 -17.20 1.70
C ILE A 132 30.70 -16.82 0.23
N GLU A 133 31.13 -17.68 -0.68
CA GLU A 133 31.00 -17.50 -2.13
C GLU A 133 29.54 -17.55 -2.63
N GLU A 134 28.64 -18.20 -1.88
CA GLU A 134 27.21 -18.28 -2.23
C GLU A 134 26.41 -17.08 -1.68
N ILE A 135 26.94 -16.38 -0.67
CA ILE A 135 26.25 -15.27 0.02
C ILE A 135 25.80 -14.20 -0.97
N GLU A 136 26.67 -13.74 -1.88
CA GLU A 136 26.35 -12.63 -2.78
C GLU A 136 25.13 -12.94 -3.67
N SER A 137 25.01 -14.19 -4.12
CA SER A 137 23.86 -14.62 -4.93
C SER A 137 22.55 -14.57 -4.14
N VAL A 138 22.59 -14.82 -2.83
CA VAL A 138 21.41 -14.69 -1.96
C VAL A 138 21.08 -13.23 -1.69
N LEU A 139 22.10 -12.38 -1.45
CA LEU A 139 21.89 -10.95 -1.24
C LEU A 139 21.19 -10.29 -2.43
N VAL A 140 21.63 -10.61 -3.66
CA VAL A 140 21.00 -10.11 -4.89
C VAL A 140 19.53 -10.52 -4.99
N GLN A 141 19.19 -11.76 -4.62
CA GLN A 141 17.79 -12.21 -4.63
C GLN A 141 16.93 -11.49 -3.59
N VAL A 142 17.49 -11.21 -2.41
CA VAL A 142 16.77 -10.45 -1.37
C VAL A 142 16.56 -8.99 -1.80
N GLU A 143 17.56 -8.36 -2.43
CA GLU A 143 17.41 -6.99 -2.98
C GLU A 143 16.39 -6.92 -4.12
N ASP A 144 16.41 -7.90 -5.02
CA ASP A 144 15.40 -8.01 -6.08
C ASP A 144 13.99 -8.19 -5.50
N MET A 145 13.86 -8.95 -4.41
CA MET A 145 12.59 -9.10 -3.71
C MET A 145 12.13 -7.78 -3.07
N ILE A 146 13.02 -7.01 -2.41
CA ILE A 146 12.70 -5.66 -1.93
C ILE A 146 12.18 -4.77 -3.07
N TYR A 147 12.84 -4.81 -4.24
CA TYR A 147 12.40 -4.05 -5.41
C TYR A 147 11.00 -4.46 -5.86
N LYS A 148 10.74 -5.76 -6.01
CA LYS A 148 9.42 -6.30 -6.39
C LYS A 148 8.35 -5.91 -5.37
N GLU A 149 8.69 -5.89 -4.09
CA GLU A 149 7.75 -5.45 -3.07
C GLU A 149 7.40 -3.97 -3.19
N GLU A 150 8.40 -3.10 -3.27
CA GLU A 150 8.19 -1.65 -3.33
C GLU A 150 7.50 -1.18 -4.61
N HIS A 151 7.77 -1.83 -5.74
CA HIS A 151 7.32 -1.36 -7.06
C HIS A 151 6.19 -2.20 -7.67
N ILE A 152 5.87 -3.36 -7.09
CA ILE A 152 4.81 -4.24 -7.61
C ILE A 152 3.79 -4.56 -6.50
N LEU A 153 4.23 -5.22 -5.43
CA LEU A 153 3.31 -5.69 -4.39
C LEU A 153 2.63 -4.53 -3.67
N ILE A 154 3.40 -3.57 -3.16
CA ILE A 154 2.89 -2.42 -2.40
C ILE A 154 1.91 -1.60 -3.24
N PRO A 155 2.23 -1.20 -4.49
CA PRO A 155 1.26 -0.51 -5.33
C PRO A 155 -0.03 -1.28 -5.57
N MET A 156 0.09 -2.58 -5.83
CA MET A 156 -1.05 -3.46 -6.05
C MET A 156 -1.98 -3.54 -4.83
N ILE A 157 -1.43 -3.66 -3.62
CA ILE A 157 -2.24 -3.73 -2.40
C ILE A 157 -2.79 -2.35 -2.01
N MET A 158 -2.03 -1.27 -2.22
CA MET A 158 -2.49 0.11 -1.95
C MET A 158 -3.69 0.49 -2.83
N GLU A 159 -3.75 -0.05 -4.04
CA GLU A 159 -4.88 0.16 -4.94
C GLU A 159 -6.03 -0.83 -4.74
N GLY A 160 -5.71 -2.09 -4.40
CA GLY A 160 -6.70 -3.17 -4.35
C GLY A 160 -7.38 -3.38 -2.99
N PHE A 161 -6.77 -2.95 -1.89
CA PHE A 161 -7.29 -3.22 -0.55
C PHE A 161 -8.30 -2.17 -0.09
N GLU A 162 -9.37 -2.65 0.52
CA GLU A 162 -10.30 -1.83 1.29
C GLU A 162 -9.79 -1.63 2.72
N GLU A 163 -10.36 -0.65 3.43
CA GLU A 163 -10.01 -0.38 4.83
C GLU A 163 -10.17 -1.59 5.76
N SER A 164 -11.20 -2.41 5.48
CA SER A 164 -11.45 -3.66 6.22
C SER A 164 -10.33 -4.69 6.04
N ASN A 165 -9.63 -4.66 4.89
CA ASN A 165 -8.47 -5.51 4.64
C ASN A 165 -7.28 -5.04 5.46
N TRP A 166 -7.03 -3.72 5.51
CA TRP A 166 -5.93 -3.15 6.31
C TRP A 166 -6.09 -3.44 7.80
N LEU A 167 -7.32 -3.36 8.29
CA LEU A 167 -7.69 -3.82 9.63
C LEU A 167 -7.29 -5.27 9.88
N SER A 168 -7.75 -6.16 9.01
CA SER A 168 -7.46 -7.60 9.12
C SER A 168 -5.97 -7.91 9.08
N VAL A 169 -5.20 -7.19 8.25
CA VAL A 169 -3.74 -7.33 8.21
C VAL A 169 -3.15 -6.88 9.53
N ARG A 170 -3.50 -5.67 9.99
CA ARG A 170 -2.98 -5.06 11.22
C ARG A 170 -3.20 -5.95 12.45
N ASP A 171 -4.40 -6.50 12.59
CA ASP A 171 -4.77 -7.36 13.71
C ASP A 171 -3.97 -8.67 13.72
N GLY A 172 -3.64 -9.20 12.54
CA GLY A 172 -2.87 -10.44 12.41
C GLY A 172 -1.36 -10.25 12.61
N GLU A 173 -0.81 -9.04 12.43
CA GLU A 173 0.65 -8.83 12.39
C GLU A 173 1.38 -9.35 13.64
N GLU A 174 0.77 -9.20 14.82
CA GLU A 174 1.38 -9.64 16.09
C GLU A 174 1.45 -11.16 16.24
N GLU A 175 0.63 -11.93 15.52
CA GLU A 175 0.64 -13.40 15.58
C GLU A 175 1.91 -14.00 14.97
N ILE A 176 2.49 -13.31 13.97
CA ILE A 176 3.73 -13.70 13.29
C ILE A 176 4.91 -12.89 13.83
N GLY A 177 4.68 -11.60 14.08
CA GLY A 177 5.66 -10.66 14.60
C GLY A 177 6.37 -9.83 13.53
N TYR A 178 7.42 -9.15 13.98
CA TYR A 178 8.20 -8.18 13.19
C TYR A 178 9.66 -8.59 13.11
N ALA A 179 10.28 -8.26 11.98
CA ALA A 179 11.68 -8.55 11.72
C ALA A 179 12.58 -7.36 12.07
N PHE A 180 13.86 -7.64 12.34
CA PHE A 180 14.92 -6.63 12.48
C PHE A 180 14.67 -5.55 13.57
N GLY A 181 13.84 -5.85 14.57
CA GLY A 181 13.52 -4.92 15.65
C GLY A 181 12.61 -3.76 15.23
N VAL A 182 11.99 -3.84 14.05
CA VAL A 182 10.99 -2.87 13.60
C VAL A 182 9.75 -2.95 14.48
N THR A 183 9.21 -1.78 14.81
CA THR A 183 7.92 -1.67 15.50
C THR A 183 6.92 -0.93 14.62
N PRO A 184 5.68 -1.41 14.50
CA PRO A 184 4.69 -0.87 13.56
C PRO A 184 4.32 0.58 13.88
N GLY A 185 4.36 0.99 15.15
CA GLY A 185 3.80 2.25 15.62
C GLY A 185 2.28 2.17 15.83
N THR A 186 1.67 3.28 16.24
CA THR A 186 0.26 3.31 16.68
C THR A 186 -0.52 4.55 16.21
N LYS A 187 0.02 5.30 15.23
CA LYS A 187 -0.61 6.55 14.77
C LYS A 187 -1.72 6.29 13.77
N TRP A 188 -1.56 5.28 12.91
CA TRP A 188 -2.61 4.86 12.01
C TRP A 188 -3.80 4.34 12.80
N LYS A 189 -4.98 4.81 12.41
CA LYS A 189 -6.25 4.30 12.88
C LYS A 189 -7.09 3.96 11.65
N PRO A 190 -7.73 2.78 11.66
CA PRO A 190 -8.61 2.37 10.59
C PRO A 190 -9.82 3.30 10.50
N ILE A 191 -10.22 3.68 9.29
CA ILE A 191 -11.42 4.48 9.05
C ILE A 191 -12.64 3.55 9.13
N SER A 192 -13.32 3.53 10.28
CA SER A 192 -14.56 2.78 10.44
C SER A 192 -15.77 3.54 9.88
N ALA A 193 -16.83 2.82 9.50
CA ALA A 193 -18.12 3.44 9.15
C ALA A 193 -18.69 4.29 10.31
N SER A 194 -18.30 4.00 11.56
CA SER A 194 -18.61 4.82 12.74
C SER A 194 -17.84 6.15 12.80
N ASP A 195 -16.67 6.27 12.17
CA ASP A 195 -15.90 7.53 12.11
C ASP A 195 -16.55 8.55 11.18
N VAL A 196 -17.38 8.10 10.23
CA VAL A 196 -18.19 8.96 9.36
C VAL A 196 -19.34 9.63 10.13
N HIS A 197 -19.63 9.19 11.37
CA HIS A 197 -20.72 9.72 12.22
C HIS A 197 -20.28 10.18 13.62
N MET A 198 -18.98 10.24 13.92
CA MET A 198 -18.53 10.80 15.20
C MET A 198 -18.58 12.34 15.17
N PRO A 199 -19.22 13.01 16.14
CA PRO A 199 -19.09 14.45 16.30
C PRO A 199 -17.63 14.76 16.61
N VAL A 200 -17.00 15.61 15.80
CA VAL A 200 -15.67 16.14 16.08
C VAL A 200 -15.72 16.85 17.43
N GLU A 201 -14.87 16.45 18.38
CA GLU A 201 -14.75 17.17 19.65
C GLU A 201 -14.47 18.64 19.38
N ASP A 202 -15.39 19.49 19.86
CA ASP A 202 -15.39 20.93 19.68
C ASP A 202 -14.19 21.55 20.41
N LYS A 203 -13.07 21.66 19.71
CA LYS A 203 -12.03 22.64 20.01
C LYS A 203 -12.22 23.82 19.07
N SER A 204 -13.26 24.62 19.34
CA SER A 204 -13.44 25.93 18.74
C SER A 204 -12.21 26.81 19.03
N ILE A 205 -11.29 26.90 18.07
CA ILE A 205 -10.26 27.94 18.03
C ILE A 205 -10.57 28.81 16.81
N GLY A 206 -11.43 29.81 17.00
CA GLY A 206 -11.74 30.87 16.02
C GLY A 206 -12.90 30.61 15.06
N ASP A 207 -13.15 31.59 14.17
CA ASP A 207 -14.26 31.69 13.18
C ASP A 207 -14.13 30.69 12.00
N LYS A 208 -13.52 29.53 12.25
CA LYS A 208 -13.30 28.45 11.29
C LYS A 208 -14.16 27.25 11.65
N LEU A 209 -14.86 26.72 10.66
CA LEU A 209 -15.56 25.45 10.73
C LEU A 209 -14.52 24.32 10.63
N ASN A 210 -14.42 23.52 11.69
CA ASN A 210 -13.62 22.30 11.67
C ASN A 210 -14.37 21.24 10.88
N LEU A 211 -13.76 20.77 9.79
CA LEU A 211 -14.27 19.66 8.98
C LEU A 211 -13.58 18.36 9.42
N THR A 212 -14.05 17.23 8.90
CA THR A 212 -13.40 15.93 9.12
C THR A 212 -11.93 15.94 8.71
N VAL A 213 -11.58 16.68 7.65
CA VAL A 213 -10.20 16.93 7.23
C VAL A 213 -10.02 18.43 6.99
N GLY A 214 -9.25 19.08 7.87
CA GLY A 214 -8.92 20.51 7.76
C GLY A 214 -9.99 21.46 8.32
N ASN A 215 -9.68 22.76 8.32
CA ASN A 215 -10.52 23.79 8.92
C ASN A 215 -10.70 24.94 7.92
N LEU A 216 -11.94 25.31 7.61
CA LEU A 216 -12.26 26.38 6.66
C LEU A 216 -13.05 27.50 7.32
N SER A 217 -12.80 28.75 6.96
CA SER A 217 -13.71 29.84 7.30
C SER A 217 -14.98 29.80 6.45
N LYS A 218 -16.04 30.48 6.90
CA LYS A 218 -17.29 30.64 6.11
C LYS A 218 -17.04 31.23 4.73
N GLU A 219 -16.10 32.18 4.63
CA GLU A 219 -15.73 32.81 3.36
C GLU A 219 -15.05 31.82 2.40
N GLN A 220 -14.14 30.99 2.90
CA GLN A 220 -13.46 29.97 2.10
C GLN A 220 -14.45 28.91 1.57
N ILE A 221 -15.41 28.49 2.41
CA ILE A 221 -16.49 27.57 2.01
C ILE A 221 -17.34 28.20 0.89
N ASN A 222 -17.73 29.46 1.04
CA ASN A 222 -18.54 30.16 0.05
C ASN A 222 -17.81 30.34 -1.30
N ILE A 223 -16.51 30.63 -1.28
CA ILE A 223 -15.69 30.71 -2.51
C ILE A 223 -15.63 29.34 -3.18
N MET A 224 -15.27 28.31 -2.42
CA MET A 224 -15.12 26.94 -2.94
C MET A 224 -16.39 26.50 -3.67
N LEU A 225 -17.55 26.61 -3.01
CA LEU A 225 -18.84 26.19 -3.56
C LEU A 225 -19.29 26.99 -4.79
N LYS A 226 -18.79 28.22 -4.98
CA LYS A 226 -19.05 29.04 -6.19
C LYS A 226 -18.06 28.76 -7.33
N THR A 227 -16.92 28.15 -7.05
CA THR A 227 -15.87 27.88 -8.05
C THR A 227 -15.91 26.46 -8.62
N LEU A 228 -16.74 25.59 -8.06
CA LEU A 228 -16.86 24.22 -8.57
C LEU A 228 -17.46 24.22 -9.98
N PRO A 229 -16.99 23.34 -10.89
CA PRO A 229 -17.49 23.23 -12.26
C PRO A 229 -18.86 22.54 -12.34
N VAL A 230 -19.63 22.53 -11.25
CA VAL A 230 -20.94 21.90 -11.11
C VAL A 230 -21.90 22.81 -10.35
N ASP A 231 -23.16 22.80 -10.76
CA ASP A 231 -24.22 23.48 -10.02
C ASP A 231 -24.72 22.59 -8.87
N ILE A 232 -24.69 23.12 -7.65
CA ILE A 232 -25.12 22.42 -6.44
C ILE A 232 -26.41 23.05 -5.93
N THR A 233 -27.39 22.22 -5.62
CA THR A 233 -28.55 22.59 -4.79
C THR A 233 -28.64 21.58 -3.67
N PHE A 234 -28.64 22.06 -2.43
CA PHE A 234 -28.73 21.22 -1.24
C PHE A 234 -30.12 21.38 -0.62
N VAL A 235 -30.78 20.24 -0.44
CA VAL A 235 -32.06 20.09 0.26
C VAL A 235 -31.76 19.42 1.60
N ASP A 236 -32.25 20.00 2.69
CA ASP A 236 -31.97 19.50 4.04
C ASP A 236 -32.92 18.36 4.46
N ASP A 237 -32.84 17.96 5.73
CA ASP A 237 -33.63 16.88 6.32
C ASP A 237 -35.14 17.20 6.45
N LYS A 238 -35.53 18.45 6.20
CA LYS A 238 -36.93 18.92 6.21
C LYS A 238 -37.52 19.04 4.81
N ASP A 239 -36.84 18.51 3.80
CA ASP A 239 -37.18 18.69 2.38
C ASP A 239 -37.18 20.17 1.93
N GLU A 240 -36.46 21.06 2.63
CA GLU A 240 -36.36 22.47 2.28
C GLU A 240 -35.03 22.78 1.58
N VAL A 241 -35.04 23.65 0.57
CA VAL A 241 -33.78 24.08 -0.07
C VAL A 241 -32.99 24.95 0.90
N ALA A 242 -31.85 24.45 1.39
CA ALA A 242 -30.99 25.17 2.33
C ALA A 242 -29.84 25.92 1.65
N TYR A 243 -29.41 25.49 0.45
CA TYR A 243 -28.34 26.14 -0.30
C TYR A 243 -28.48 25.93 -1.82
N TYR A 244 -28.03 26.91 -2.61
CA TYR A 244 -27.73 26.72 -4.02
C TYR A 244 -26.46 27.50 -4.42
N SER A 245 -25.69 26.96 -5.37
CA SER A 245 -24.51 27.63 -5.93
C SER A 245 -24.94 28.79 -6.82
N ASP A 246 -24.83 30.01 -6.31
CA ASP A 246 -25.15 31.24 -7.04
C ASP A 246 -23.98 31.67 -7.93
N THR A 247 -23.80 30.94 -9.04
CA THR A 247 -22.81 31.15 -10.10
C THR A 247 -23.45 31.86 -11.31
N GLU A 248 -22.63 32.58 -12.09
CA GLU A 248 -23.10 33.30 -13.30
C GLU A 248 -23.42 32.33 -14.46
N ASP A 249 -22.64 31.25 -14.59
CA ASP A 249 -22.72 30.27 -15.70
C ASP A 249 -23.64 29.08 -15.42
N ARG A 250 -24.54 29.18 -14.43
CA ARG A 250 -25.43 28.07 -14.05
C ARG A 250 -26.34 27.60 -15.19
N ILE A 251 -26.52 26.29 -15.27
CA ILE A 251 -27.37 25.62 -16.27
C ILE A 251 -28.85 25.82 -15.94
N PHE A 252 -29.22 25.84 -14.66
CA PHE A 252 -30.60 26.00 -14.22
C PHE A 252 -30.78 27.25 -13.34
N PRO A 253 -31.65 28.20 -13.72
CA PRO A 253 -31.86 29.40 -12.93
C PRO A 253 -32.55 29.08 -11.60
N ARG A 254 -32.11 29.74 -10.53
CA ARG A 254 -32.72 29.73 -9.20
C ARG A 254 -32.84 31.17 -8.70
N SER A 255 -33.88 31.43 -7.89
CA SER A 255 -34.06 32.71 -7.22
C SER A 255 -33.81 32.54 -5.73
N LYS A 256 -33.43 33.63 -5.04
CA LYS A 256 -33.22 33.61 -3.58
C LYS A 256 -34.46 33.12 -2.80
N GLY A 257 -35.65 33.26 -3.37
CA GLY A 257 -36.91 32.82 -2.77
C GLY A 257 -37.13 31.30 -2.78
N ILE A 258 -36.19 30.50 -3.31
CA ILE A 258 -36.23 29.05 -3.18
C ILE A 258 -35.73 28.58 -1.82
N ILE A 259 -34.93 29.39 -1.11
CA ILE A 259 -34.36 28.99 0.18
C ILE A 259 -35.49 28.84 1.22
N GLY A 260 -35.55 27.69 1.90
CA GLY A 260 -36.59 27.35 2.89
C GLY A 260 -37.93 26.93 2.28
N ARG A 261 -37.95 26.51 1.00
CA ARG A 261 -39.13 26.01 0.28
C ARG A 261 -38.98 24.54 -0.05
#